data_AF-A0A0K0D812-F1
#
_entry.id   AF-A0A0K0D812-F1
#
_cell.length_a   1.000
_cell.length_b   1.000
_cell.length_c   1.000
_cell.angle_alpha   90.00
_cell.angle_beta   90.00
_cell.angle_gamma   90.00
#
_symmetry.space_group_name_H-M   'P 1'
#
loop_
_entity.id
_entity.type
_entity.pdbx_description
1 polymer ?
#
loop_
_entity_poly.entity_id
_entity_poly.type
_entity_poly.pdbx_seq_one_letter_code
_entity_poly.pdbx_strand_id
1 'polypeptide(L)' 'MVNNDELIKFASLFNDIESLSSNGADLEAVHYVVPWVENNLMCGKKANGGFFASKAQLGRLIFDILY' A
#
# COMPACT_ATOMS: atom_id res chain seq x y z
N MET A 1 12.20 9.65 -1.04
CA MET A 1 12.18 9.24 -2.46
C MET A 1 11.99 7.74 -2.47
N VAL A 2 10.82 7.28 -2.87
CA VAL A 2 10.55 5.85 -3.05
C VAL A 2 11.56 5.28 -4.05
N ASN A 3 12.24 4.19 -3.70
CA ASN A 3 13.14 3.51 -4.63
C ASN A 3 12.39 2.45 -5.46
N ASN A 4 12.94 2.04 -6.61
CA ASN A 4 12.28 1.06 -7.48
C ASN A 4 12.06 -0.31 -6.82
N ASP A 5 13.00 -0.81 -6.02
CA ASP A 5 12.88 -2.09 -5.31
C ASP A 5 11.76 -2.04 -4.25
N GLU A 6 11.59 -0.90 -3.59
CA GLU A 6 10.52 -0.65 -2.64
C GLU A 6 9.16 -0.63 -3.35
N LEU A 7 9.06 0.02 -4.51
CA LEU A 7 7.84 -0.02 -5.34
C LEU A 7 7.49 -1.43 -5.82
N ILE A 8 8.48 -2.24 -6.18
CA ILE A 8 8.27 -3.64 -6.60
C ILE A 8 7.74 -4.48 -5.42
N LYS A 9 8.32 -4.31 -4.24
CA LYS A 9 7.83 -4.97 -3.01
C LYS A 9 6.42 -4.52 -2.66
N PHE A 10 6.17 -3.21 -2.71
CA PHE A 10 4.85 -2.63 -2.46
C PHE A 10 3.80 -3.13 -3.46
N ALA A 11 4.12 -3.18 -4.75
CA ALA A 11 3.23 -3.72 -5.77
C ALA A 11 2.95 -5.23 -5.57
N SER A 12 3.89 -5.97 -4.99
CA SER A 12 3.74 -7.40 -4.68
C SER A 12 2.77 -7.65 -3.52
N LEU A 13 2.50 -6.65 -2.67
CA LEU A 13 1.52 -6.74 -1.58
C LEU A 13 0.10 -7.02 -2.11
N PHE A 14 -0.21 -6.58 -3.34
CA PHE A 14 -1.49 -6.87 -3.98
C PHE A 14 -1.69 -8.34 -4.39
N ASN A 15 -0.63 -9.16 -4.38
CA ASN A 15 -0.77 -10.60 -4.64
C ASN A 15 -1.41 -11.34 -3.46
N ASP A 16 -1.32 -10.78 -2.26
CA ASP A 16 -1.94 -11.29 -1.02
C ASP A 16 -2.44 -10.13 -0.15
N ILE A 17 -3.37 -9.35 -0.71
CA ILE A 17 -3.83 -8.10 -0.12
C ILE A 17 -4.55 -8.30 1.22
N GLU A 18 -5.22 -9.44 1.42
CA GLU A 18 -5.95 -9.76 2.65
C GLU A 18 -5.01 -9.88 3.87
N SER A 19 -3.78 -10.35 3.65
CA SER A 19 -2.76 -10.49 4.71
C SER A 19 -2.31 -9.14 5.30
N LEU A 20 -2.49 -8.04 4.56
CA LEU A 20 -2.05 -6.70 4.96
C LEU A 20 -2.82 -6.18 6.17
N SER A 21 -4.06 -6.63 6.36
CA SER A 21 -4.87 -6.30 7.54
C SER A 21 -4.16 -6.64 8.86
N SER A 22 -3.32 -7.67 8.85
CA SER A 22 -2.57 -8.14 10.02
C SER A 22 -1.10 -7.70 10.01
N ASN A 23 -0.50 -7.58 8.82
CA ASN A 23 0.95 -7.35 8.67
C ASN A 23 1.33 -5.88 8.40
N GLY A 24 0.38 -5.03 7.99
CA GLY A 24 0.67 -3.68 7.55
C GLY A 24 1.34 -3.63 6.18
N ALA A 25 1.85 -2.44 5.83
CA ALA A 25 2.56 -2.19 4.58
C ALA A 25 3.69 -1.18 4.78
N ASP A 26 4.86 -1.45 4.20
CA ASP A 26 6.01 -0.55 4.22
C ASP A 26 6.04 0.33 2.98
N LEU A 27 6.15 1.65 3.17
CA LEU A 27 6.31 2.62 2.09
C LEU A 27 7.08 3.85 2.59
N GLU A 28 8.06 4.31 1.82
CA GLU A 28 8.97 5.42 2.17
C GLU A 28 9.67 5.23 3.52
N ALA A 29 10.10 4.01 3.81
CA ALA A 29 10.68 3.62 5.11
C ALA A 29 9.74 3.85 6.32
N VAL A 30 8.43 3.98 6.08
CA VAL A 30 7.39 4.07 7.11
C VAL A 30 6.54 2.80 7.07
N HIS A 31 6.33 2.20 8.23
CA HIS A 31 5.40 1.09 8.40
C HIS A 31 3.99 1.63 8.67
N TYR A 32 3.06 1.38 7.75
CA TYR A 32 1.67 1.77 7.87
C TYR A 32 0.84 0.61 8.40
N VAL A 33 -0.09 0.92 9.30
CA VAL A 33 -1.15 -0.02 9.66
C VAL A 33 -2.17 0.00 8.52
N VAL A 34 -2.56 -1.16 8.00
CA VAL A 34 -3.55 -1.28 6.94
C VAL A 34 -4.87 -1.76 7.57
N PRO A 35 -5.73 -0.85 8.08
CA PRO A 35 -6.96 -1.25 8.76
C PRO A 35 -7.99 -1.89 7.83
N TRP A 36 -7.89 -1.64 6.52
CA TRP A 36 -8.91 -2.05 5.57
C TRP A 36 -8.35 -2.25 4.16
N VAL A 37 -8.84 -3.32 3.53
CA VAL A 37 -8.59 -3.70 2.14
C VAL A 37 -9.92 -4.08 1.50
N GLU A 38 -10.10 -3.73 0.23
CA GLU A 38 -11.31 -4.07 -0.53
C GLU A 38 -11.01 -4.05 -2.03
N ASN A 39 -11.39 -5.08 -2.81
CA ASN A 39 -11.37 -5.06 -4.28
C ASN A 39 -10.09 -4.50 -4.94
N ASN A 40 -8.91 -4.93 -4.49
CA ASN A 40 -7.59 -4.41 -4.92
C ASN A 40 -7.32 -2.95 -4.55
N LEU A 41 -7.98 -2.43 -3.52
CA LEU A 41 -7.69 -1.18 -2.86
C LEU A 41 -7.21 -1.48 -1.44
N MET A 42 -6.14 -0.82 -1.04
CA MET A 42 -5.59 -0.89 0.31
C MET A 42 -5.37 0.53 0.83
N CYS A 43 -5.79 0.74 2.08
CA CYS A 43 -5.65 2.01 2.78
C CYS A 43 -4.72 1.81 3.97
N GLY A 44 -3.58 2.47 3.95
CA GLY A 44 -2.65 2.52 5.07
C GLY A 44 -2.84 3.79 5.89
N LYS A 45 -2.72 3.71 7.21
CA LYS A 45 -2.71 4.86 8.12
C LYS A 45 -1.46 4.90 8.99
N LYS A 46 -1.03 6.11 9.31
CA LYS A 46 -0.03 6.44 10.33
C LYS A 46 -0.59 7.55 11.23
N ALA A 47 0.20 8.00 12.21
CA ALA A 47 -0.25 8.98 13.21
C ALA A 47 -0.82 10.28 12.60
N ASN A 48 -0.12 10.87 11.63
CA ASN A 48 -0.51 12.10 10.93
C ASN A 48 -0.47 11.86 9.42
N GLY A 49 -1.36 11.00 8.92
CA GLY A 49 -1.45 10.75 7.47
C GLY A 49 -1.72 9.30 7.13
N GLY A 50 -1.58 8.99 5.85
CA GLY A 50 -1.89 7.67 5.32
C GLY A 50 -1.52 7.55 3.86
N PHE A 51 -1.95 6.47 3.25
CA PHE A 51 -1.93 6.31 1.80
C PHE A 51 -3.18 5.57 1.36
N PHE A 52 -3.54 5.76 0.11
CA PHE A 52 -4.42 4.85 -0.59
C PHE A 52 -3.68 4.32 -1.82
N ALA A 53 -3.83 3.02 -2.07
CA ALA A 53 -3.25 2.39 -3.24
C ALA A 53 -4.26 1.43 -3.85
N SER A 54 -4.41 1.47 -5.16
CA SER A 54 -5.27 0.57 -5.91
C SER A 54 -4.56 -0.01 -7.13
N LYS A 55 -4.78 -1.29 -7.40
CA LYS A 55 -4.30 -1.96 -8.59
C LYS A 55 -5.40 -1.95 -9.65
N ALA A 56 -5.20 -1.16 -10.69
CA ALA A 56 -6.11 -1.08 -11.83
C ALA A 56 -5.96 -2.29 -12.77
N GLN A 57 -6.97 -2.53 -13.59
CA GLN A 57 -6.89 -3.49 -14.70
C GLN A 57 -5.72 -3.12 -15.61
N LEU A 58 -4.98 -4.12 -16.11
CA LEU A 58 -3.73 -4.01 -16.89
C LEU A 58 -2.44 -3.72 -16.08
N GLY A 59 -2.42 -4.01 -14.78
CA GLY A 59 -1.18 -4.01 -14.00
C GLY A 59 -0.66 -2.61 -13.65
N ARG A 60 -1.51 -1.59 -13.72
CA ARG A 60 -1.17 -0.22 -13.31
C ARG A 60 -1.46 -0.04 -11.83
N LEU A 61 -0.50 0.54 -11.10
CA LEU A 61 -0.66 0.95 -9.71
C LEU A 61 -1.07 2.43 -9.70
N ILE A 62 -2.15 2.75 -8.98
CA ILE A 62 -2.54 4.12 -8.65
C ILE A 62 -2.33 4.26 -7.15
N PHE A 63 -1.53 5.21 -6.71
CA PHE A 63 -1.35 5.47 -5.28
C PHE A 63 -1.14 6.95 -5.02
N ASP A 64 -1.50 7.37 -3.82
CA ASP A 64 -1.23 8.71 -3.31
C ASP A 64 -0.95 8.65 -1.80
N ILE A 65 -0.17 9.61 -1.32
CA ILE A 65 0.24 9.72 0.08
C ILE A 65 -0.42 10.97 0.67
N LEU A 66 -1.17 10.76 1.74
CA LEU A 66 -1.83 11.80 2.51
C LEU A 66 -0.91 12.20 3.67
N TYR A 67 -0.55 13.49 3.73
CA TYR A 67 0.28 14.09 4.78
C TYR A 67 -0.54 14.82 5.82
#